data_AF-A0A813LF85-F1
#
_entry.id   AF-A0A813LF85-F1
#
_cell.length_a   1.000
_cell.length_b   1.000
_cell.length_c   1.000
_cell.angle_alpha   90.00
_cell.angle_beta   90.00
_cell.angle_gamma   90.00
#
_symmetry.space_group_name_H-M   'P 1'
#
loop_
_entity.id
_entity.type
_entity.pdbx_description
1 polymer ?
#
loop_
_entity_poly.entity_id
_entity_poly.type
_entity_poly.pdbx_seq_one_letter_code
_entity_poly.pdbx_strand_id
1 'polypeptide(L)'
;MSSYIIAGKADDPSFARAEYAAKQVLALYPNIFMRFEMKHPDEWRDFINSICRKYDFAHYPADFSGPLVWTLEGSLIGGSADFVQAVCLEKFGIKDLPSVSDPSFKHMAADNLKQVKLDHHR
;
A
#
# COMPACT_ATOMS: atom_id res chain seq x y z
N MET A 1 -1.97 19.26 5.20
CA MET A 1 -1.49 17.97 5.74
C MET A 1 -1.62 16.96 4.63
N SER A 2 -0.60 16.15 4.36
CA SER A 2 -0.69 15.13 3.30
C SER A 2 -1.26 13.85 3.88
N SER A 3 -2.37 13.38 3.31
CA SER A 3 -3.04 12.14 3.69
C SER A 3 -2.86 11.12 2.57
N TYR A 4 -2.32 9.94 2.89
CA TYR A 4 -2.07 8.89 1.91
C TYR A 4 -2.96 7.69 2.17
N ILE A 5 -3.42 7.06 1.09
CA ILE A 5 -4.10 5.78 1.12
C ILE A 5 -3.22 4.79 0.37
N ILE A 6 -2.88 3.68 1.03
CA ILE A 6 -2.07 2.59 0.50
C ILE A 6 -2.98 1.37 0.48
N ALA A 7 -3.37 0.95 -0.72
CA ALA A 7 -4.17 -0.26 -0.88
C ALA A 7 -3.36 -1.36 -1.56
N GLY A 8 -3.56 -2.59 -1.15
CA GLY A 8 -2.89 -3.74 -1.75
C GLY A 8 -3.52 -5.05 -1.35
N LYS A 9 -3.13 -6.10 -2.07
CA LYS A 9 -3.45 -7.45 -1.65
C LYS A 9 -2.68 -7.80 -0.40
N ALA A 10 -3.36 -8.50 0.51
CA ALA A 10 -2.76 -8.98 1.74
C ALA A 10 -1.60 -9.95 1.51
N ASP A 11 -1.65 -10.74 0.42
CA ASP A 11 -0.65 -11.74 0.07
C ASP A 11 0.55 -11.20 -0.74
N ASP A 12 0.60 -9.90 -1.04
CA ASP A 12 1.62 -9.30 -1.90
C ASP A 12 2.77 -8.67 -1.08
N PRO A 13 4.04 -9.12 -1.25
CA PRO A 13 5.20 -8.55 -0.57
C PRO A 13 5.43 -7.05 -0.87
N SER A 14 5.00 -6.57 -2.04
CA SER A 14 5.12 -5.17 -2.43
C SER A 14 4.21 -4.28 -1.59
N PHE A 15 3.03 -4.78 -1.19
CA PHE A 15 2.16 -4.11 -0.23
C PHE A 15 2.78 -4.12 1.17
N ALA A 16 3.30 -5.27 1.62
CA ALA A 16 3.99 -5.36 2.91
C ALA A 16 5.17 -4.38 3.02
N ARG A 17 5.93 -4.21 1.93
CA ARG A 17 6.99 -3.19 1.86
C ARG A 17 6.47 -1.76 1.97
N ALA A 18 5.38 -1.44 1.25
CA ALA A 18 4.79 -0.11 1.33
C ALA A 18 4.24 0.18 2.73
N GLU A 19 3.62 -0.81 3.36
CA GLU A 19 3.16 -0.74 4.75
C GLU A 19 4.32 -0.52 5.73
N TYR A 20 5.42 -1.27 5.58
CA TYR A 20 6.62 -1.09 6.39
C TYR A 20 7.19 0.33 6.23
N ALA A 21 7.38 0.79 5.00
CA ALA A 21 7.91 2.12 4.72
C ALA A 21 7.02 3.24 5.28
N ALA A 22 5.70 3.08 5.19
CA ALA A 22 4.72 3.97 5.78
C ALA A 22 4.82 4.01 7.32
N LYS A 23 4.99 2.85 7.98
CA LYS A 23 5.19 2.77 9.43
C LYS A 23 6.46 3.50 9.88
N GLN A 24 7.54 3.43 9.10
CA GLN A 24 8.75 4.21 9.37
C GLN A 24 8.51 5.72 9.30
N VAL A 25 7.74 6.19 8.31
CA VAL A 25 7.35 7.61 8.21
C VAL A 25 6.50 8.03 9.41
N LEU A 26 5.49 7.23 9.78
CA LEU A 26 4.61 7.53 10.92
C LEU A 26 5.37 7.57 12.26
N ALA A 27 6.39 6.74 12.43
CA ALA A 27 7.22 6.73 13.63
C ALA A 27 8.02 8.03 13.82
N LEU A 28 8.48 8.65 12.71
CA LEU A 28 9.21 9.92 12.75
C LEU A 28 8.29 11.14 12.68
N TYR A 29 7.14 11.01 12.04
CA TYR A 29 6.21 12.09 11.74
C TYR A 29 4.76 11.69 12.10
N PRO A 30 4.41 11.69 13.39
CA PRO A 30 3.09 11.24 13.88
C PRO A 30 1.92 12.12 13.42
N ASN A 31 2.20 13.31 12.87
CA ASN A 31 1.18 14.24 12.37
C ASN A 31 0.72 13.94 10.92
N ILE A 32 1.27 12.90 10.29
CA ILE A 32 0.87 12.47 8.95
C ILE A 32 -0.24 11.43 9.06
N PHE A 33 -1.21 11.50 8.17
CA PHE A 33 -2.24 10.50 8.06
C PHE A 33 -1.91 9.50 6.94
N MET A 34 -1.83 8.22 7.30
CA MET A 34 -1.72 7.12 6.32
C MET A 34 -2.79 6.08 6.64
N ARG A 35 -3.56 5.70 5.62
CA ARG A 35 -4.59 4.67 5.71
C ARG A 35 -4.17 3.44 4.92
N PHE A 36 -4.28 2.29 5.53
CA PHE A 36 -3.99 1.00 4.91
C PHE A 36 -5.30 0.33 4.52
N GLU A 37 -5.47 0.04 3.24
CA GLU A 37 -6.61 -0.71 2.69
C GLU A 37 -6.11 -2.07 2.20
N MET A 38 -5.96 -2.98 3.16
CA MET A 38 -5.59 -4.36 2.88
C MET A 38 -6.82 -5.15 2.41
N LYS A 39 -6.73 -5.83 1.28
CA LYS A 39 -7.83 -6.63 0.71
C LYS A 39 -7.43 -8.09 0.49
N HIS A 40 -8.42 -8.98 0.57
CA HIS A 40 -8.22 -10.36 0.16
C HIS A 40 -7.90 -10.42 -1.34
N PRO A 41 -7.04 -11.33 -1.81
CA PRO A 41 -6.72 -11.46 -3.23
C PRO A 41 -7.96 -11.59 -4.14
N ASP A 42 -8.99 -12.28 -3.66
CA ASP A 42 -10.25 -12.49 -4.40
C ASP A 42 -11.08 -11.21 -4.55
N GLU A 43 -10.94 -10.25 -3.63
CA GLU A 43 -11.69 -8.98 -3.63
C GLU A 43 -10.92 -7.84 -4.29
N TRP A 44 -9.61 -8.01 -4.45
CA TRP A 44 -8.70 -6.96 -4.90
C TRP A 44 -9.09 -6.40 -6.27
N ARG A 45 -9.46 -7.27 -7.20
CA ARG A 45 -9.84 -6.87 -8.56
C ARG A 45 -11.07 -5.96 -8.56
N ASP A 46 -12.11 -6.30 -7.82
CA ASP A 46 -13.33 -5.49 -7.78
C ASP A 46 -13.08 -4.19 -7.01
N PHE A 47 -12.28 -4.26 -5.95
CA PHE A 47 -11.86 -3.10 -5.19
C PHE A 47 -11.09 -2.09 -6.06
N ILE A 48 -10.04 -2.52 -6.79
CA ILE A 48 -9.22 -1.60 -7.59
C ILE A 48 -10.03 -0.95 -8.71
N ASN A 49 -10.92 -1.71 -9.36
CA ASN A 49 -11.83 -1.18 -10.38
C ASN A 49 -12.75 -0.10 -9.80
N SER A 50 -13.25 -0.29 -8.57
CA SER A 50 -14.07 0.72 -7.89
C SER A 50 -13.29 2.00 -7.59
N ILE A 51 -12.01 1.88 -7.18
CA ILE A 51 -11.14 3.02 -6.89
C ILE A 51 -10.78 3.78 -8.16
N CYS A 52 -10.41 3.08 -9.24
CA CYS A 52 -10.11 3.72 -10.53
C CYS A 52 -11.30 4.53 -11.04
N ARG A 53 -12.51 3.99 -10.95
CA ARG A 53 -13.74 4.72 -11.34
C ARG A 53 -14.02 5.91 -10.41
N LYS A 54 -13.77 5.77 -9.12
CA LYS A 54 -14.07 6.81 -8.12
C LYS A 54 -13.14 8.02 -8.25
N TYR A 55 -11.87 7.81 -8.52
CA TYR A 55 -10.85 8.87 -8.60
C TYR A 55 -10.41 9.20 -10.04
N ASP A 56 -11.10 8.63 -11.04
CA ASP A 56 -10.78 8.78 -12.47
C ASP A 56 -9.32 8.42 -12.81
N PHE A 57 -8.81 7.36 -12.18
CA PHE A 57 -7.49 6.83 -12.51
C PHE A 57 -7.56 5.96 -13.76
N ALA A 58 -6.44 5.90 -14.49
CA ALA A 58 -6.27 4.95 -15.57
C ALA A 58 -6.60 3.53 -15.10
N HIS A 59 -7.26 2.76 -15.96
CA HIS A 59 -7.58 1.37 -15.67
C HIS A 59 -6.29 0.55 -15.59
N TYR A 60 -6.15 -0.22 -14.52
CA TYR A 60 -5.07 -1.19 -14.37
C TYR A 60 -5.46 -2.52 -15.00
N PRO A 61 -4.48 -3.30 -15.49
CA PRO A 61 -4.75 -4.63 -16.03
C PRO A 61 -5.24 -5.58 -14.92
N ALA A 62 -5.96 -6.62 -15.32
CA ALA A 62 -6.62 -7.55 -14.38
C ALA A 62 -5.65 -8.34 -13.49
N ASP A 63 -4.39 -8.44 -13.89
CA ASP A 63 -3.28 -9.08 -13.19
C ASP A 63 -2.48 -8.10 -12.29
N PHE A 64 -2.90 -6.83 -12.20
CA PHE A 64 -2.25 -5.86 -11.34
C PHE A 64 -2.29 -6.30 -9.88
N SER A 65 -1.12 -6.61 -9.32
CA SER A 65 -1.03 -7.16 -7.99
C SER A 65 -1.02 -6.10 -6.87
N GLY A 66 -0.81 -4.83 -7.23
CA GLY A 66 -0.66 -3.74 -6.28
C GLY A 66 0.76 -3.60 -5.72
N PRO A 67 0.95 -2.72 -4.73
CA PRO A 67 -0.05 -1.83 -4.15
C PRO A 67 -0.37 -0.64 -5.06
N LEU A 68 -1.51 0.01 -4.82
CA LEU A 68 -1.87 1.31 -5.36
C LEU A 68 -1.80 2.35 -4.23
N VAL A 69 -1.11 3.46 -4.48
CA VAL A 69 -0.95 4.55 -3.52
C VAL A 69 -1.46 5.85 -4.13
N TRP A 70 -2.30 6.55 -3.38
CA TRP A 70 -2.85 7.85 -3.78
C TRP A 70 -3.10 8.74 -2.57
N THR A 71 -3.27 10.04 -2.79
CA THR A 71 -3.62 10.98 -1.74
C THR A 71 -5.14 11.04 -1.53
N LEU A 72 -5.60 11.46 -0.35
CA LEU A 72 -7.04 11.59 -0.08
C LEU A 72 -7.73 12.56 -1.03
N GLU A 73 -6.98 13.54 -1.55
CA GLU A 73 -7.42 14.52 -2.53
C GLU A 73 -7.56 13.93 -3.94
N GLY A 74 -7.18 12.67 -4.15
CA GLY A 74 -7.31 11.97 -5.42
C GLY A 74 -6.10 12.07 -6.33
N SER A 75 -4.92 12.41 -5.82
CA SER A 75 -3.69 12.38 -6.63
C SER A 75 -3.04 11.01 -6.59
N LEU A 76 -2.91 10.35 -7.75
CA LEU A 76 -2.21 9.07 -7.87
C LEU A 76 -0.70 9.26 -7.63
N ILE A 77 -0.14 8.46 -6.72
CA ILE A 77 1.31 8.39 -6.48
C ILE A 77 1.92 7.25 -7.30
N GLY A 78 1.23 6.11 -7.38
CA GLY A 78 1.69 4.94 -8.14
C GLY A 78 1.80 3.69 -7.28
N GLY A 79 2.83 2.88 -7.51
CA GLY A 79 3.07 1.61 -6.84
C GLY A 79 3.97 1.70 -5.60
N SER A 80 4.42 0.55 -5.11
CA SER A 80 5.33 0.45 -3.96
C SER A 80 6.65 1.19 -4.19
N ALA A 81 7.23 1.08 -5.39
CA ALA A 81 8.47 1.75 -5.74
C ALA A 81 8.30 3.29 -5.78
N ASP A 82 7.23 3.76 -6.43
CA ASP A 82 6.94 5.20 -6.55
C ASP A 82 6.68 5.82 -5.17
N PHE A 83 5.93 5.14 -4.32
CA PHE A 83 5.69 5.59 -2.94
C PHE A 83 6.98 5.70 -2.14
N VAL A 84 7.84 4.67 -2.19
CA VAL A 84 9.11 4.69 -1.47
C VAL A 84 10.02 5.82 -1.98
N GLN A 85 10.09 6.00 -3.29
CA GLN A 85 10.92 7.04 -3.90
C GLN A 85 10.37 8.45 -3.60
N ALA A 86 9.15 8.74 -4.05
CA ALA A 86 8.59 10.10 -4.03
C ALA A 86 8.14 10.53 -2.62
N VAL A 87 7.62 9.61 -1.82
CA VAL A 87 7.08 9.95 -0.49
C VAL A 87 8.11 9.67 0.59
N CYS A 88 8.60 8.44 0.72
CA CYS A 88 9.48 8.11 1.84
C CYS A 88 10.85 8.78 1.71
N LEU A 89 11.52 8.68 0.56
CA LEU A 89 12.87 9.20 0.37
C LEU A 89 12.86 10.72 0.09
N GLU A 90 12.19 11.16 -0.97
CA GLU A 90 12.27 12.56 -1.41
C GLU A 90 11.57 13.53 -0.45
N LYS A 91 10.40 13.16 0.07
CA LYS A 91 9.59 14.05 0.93
C LYS A 91 9.92 13.94 2.42
N PHE A 92 10.18 12.73 2.92
CA PHE A 92 10.40 12.50 4.36
C PHE A 92 11.83 12.08 4.72
N GLY A 93 12.73 11.90 3.75
CA GLY A 93 14.13 11.60 4.02
C GLY A 93 14.37 10.23 4.66
N ILE A 94 13.43 9.28 4.53
CA ILE A 94 13.61 7.91 5.02
C ILE A 94 14.64 7.21 4.14
N LYS A 95 15.82 6.96 4.72
CA LYS A 95 16.91 6.22 4.08
C LYS A 95 16.87 4.76 4.53
N ASP A 96 17.55 3.88 3.80
CA ASP A 96 17.78 2.48 4.16
C ASP A 96 16.52 1.59 4.21
N LEU A 97 15.54 1.86 3.35
CA LEU A 97 14.39 0.96 3.20
C LEU A 97 14.80 -0.34 2.49
N PRO A 98 14.48 -1.52 3.06
CA PRO A 98 14.81 -2.80 2.42
C PRO A 98 14.17 -2.93 1.03
N SER A 99 14.83 -3.69 0.16
CA SER A 99 14.29 -4.05 -1.15
C SER A 99 13.08 -4.96 -0.99
N VAL A 100 12.12 -4.89 -1.93
CA VAL A 100 10.93 -5.79 -1.95
C VAL A 100 11.31 -7.27 -1.98
N SER A 101 12.52 -7.60 -2.43
CA SER A 101 13.06 -8.97 -2.42
C SER A 101 13.45 -9.48 -1.04
N ASP A 102 13.40 -8.65 0.00
CA ASP A 102 13.72 -9.05 1.36
C ASP A 102 12.77 -10.17 1.84
N PRO A 103 13.30 -11.30 2.36
CA PRO A 103 12.48 -12.41 2.85
C PRO A 103 11.47 -12.02 3.94
N SER A 104 11.72 -10.96 4.70
CA SER A 104 10.81 -10.46 5.73
C SER A 104 9.45 -10.07 5.16
N PHE A 105 9.40 -9.46 3.97
CA PHE A 105 8.13 -9.03 3.36
C PHE A 105 7.25 -10.20 2.93
N LYS A 106 7.83 -11.37 2.64
CA LYS A 106 7.05 -12.60 2.39
C LYS A 106 6.35 -13.09 3.66
N HIS A 107 7.02 -13.00 4.81
CA HIS A 107 6.44 -13.39 6.09
C HIS A 107 5.34 -12.39 6.50
N MET A 108 5.61 -11.09 6.33
CA MET A 108 4.61 -10.05 6.59
C MET A 108 3.36 -10.22 5.72
N ALA A 109 3.53 -10.50 4.42
CA ALA A 109 2.39 -10.79 3.53
C ALA A 109 1.60 -12.03 3.98
N ALA A 110 2.27 -13.08 4.46
CA ALA A 110 1.59 -14.26 4.99
C ALA A 110 0.77 -13.95 6.26
N ASP A 111 1.27 -13.07 7.13
CA ASP A 111 0.57 -12.65 8.34
C ASP A 111 -0.59 -11.69 8.03
N ASN A 112 -0.38 -10.75 7.11
CA ASN A 112 -1.40 -9.87 6.56
C ASN A 112 -2.59 -10.67 6.01
N LEU A 113 -2.32 -11.73 5.24
CA LEU A 113 -3.38 -12.60 4.71
C LEU A 113 -4.15 -13.33 5.82
N LYS A 114 -3.50 -13.77 6.89
CA LYS A 114 -4.19 -14.37 8.05
C LYS A 114 -5.10 -13.35 8.72
N GLN A 115 -4.64 -12.11 8.86
CA GLN A 115 -5.41 -11.04 9.50
C GLN A 115 -6.69 -10.73 8.71
N VAL A 116 -6.60 -10.55 7.38
CA VAL A 116 -7.80 -10.31 6.55
C VAL A 116 -8.80 -11.45 6.67
N LYS A 117 -8.32 -12.70 6.69
CA LYS A 117 -9.21 -13.88 6.86
C LYS A 117 -9.92 -13.87 8.21
N LEU A 118 -9.24 -13.48 9.29
CA LEU A 118 -9.85 -13.38 10.62
C LEU A 118 -10.90 -12.26 10.68
N ASP A 119 -10.63 -11.13 10.03
CA ASP A 119 -11.55 -9.99 9.99
C ASP A 119 -12.81 -10.28 9.16
N HIS A 120 -12.72 -11.13 8.12
CA HIS A 120 -13.88 -11.60 7.33
C HIS A 120 -14.79 -12.58 8.06
N HIS A 121 -14.35 -13.16 9.18
CA HIS A 121 -15.12 -14.14 9.97
C HIS A 121 -15.75 -13.55 11.24
N ARG A 122 -15.68 -12.23 11.45
CA ARG A 122 -16.35 -11.50 12.53
C ARG A 122 -17.62 -10.80 12.05
#